data_AF-A0A850JAX6-F1
#
_entry.id   AF-A0A850JAX6-F1
#
_cell.length_a   1.000
_cell.length_b   1.000
_cell.length_c   1.000
_cell.angle_alpha   90.00
_cell.angle_beta   90.00
_cell.angle_gamma   90.00
#
_symmetry.space_group_name_H-M   'P 1'
#
loop_
_entity.id
_entity.type
_entity.pdbx_description
1 polymer ?
#
loop_
_entity_poly.entity_id
_entity_poly.type
_entity_poly.pdbx_seq_one_letter_code
_entity_poly.pdbx_strand_id
1 'polypeptide(L)'
;MVKKLRSSRNALRRGTGIALALSVALAAVSPVAAQSLTDRFKSLFGGKSDEPAQPKPAPAPGQPAADDDVDCPQVTVRAGASTYAVGAAGKPAVGNEIRFQATITKMARECTRNGGDITARIGIQGRVIAGPAGAPATVEVPLRIAVVQGGVGEKVIASKAYRTTVEMSEGGSVPFTFIAEDLAYPVPSAKIADSYIFYVGFDPQALSPEPKARPKKK
;
A
#
# COMPACT_ATOMS: atom_id res chain seq x y z
N MET A 1 6.18 10.84 64.40
CA MET A 1 7.62 10.55 64.20
C MET A 1 8.03 11.15 62.85
N VAL A 2 8.19 12.46 62.73
CA VAL A 2 9.45 13.24 62.82
C VAL A 2 10.66 12.51 62.20
N LYS A 3 11.03 12.83 60.94
CA LYS A 3 12.28 13.56 60.64
C LYS A 3 12.35 14.02 59.17
N LYS A 4 12.36 15.34 59.01
CA LYS A 4 13.01 16.12 57.94
C LYS A 4 14.52 15.82 57.92
N LEU A 5 15.22 16.37 56.90
CA LEU A 5 16.69 16.58 56.73
C LEU A 5 17.25 15.69 55.60
N ARG A 6 18.06 16.12 54.62
CA ARG A 6 18.91 17.31 54.33
C ARG A 6 19.37 17.11 52.85
N SER A 7 19.18 18.02 51.89
CA SER A 7 20.03 19.16 51.51
C SER A 7 21.53 19.05 51.82
N SER A 8 22.39 19.01 50.79
CA SER A 8 23.74 19.64 50.67
C SER A 8 24.51 18.95 49.52
N ARG A 9 24.69 19.57 48.34
CA ARG A 9 25.77 20.50 47.93
C ARG A 9 27.19 19.90 47.88
N ASN A 10 27.85 20.20 46.75
CA ASN A 10 29.30 20.38 46.49
C ASN A 10 29.84 19.42 45.41
N ALA A 11 30.78 19.78 44.54
CA ALA A 11 31.34 21.07 44.11
C ALA A 11 32.30 20.75 42.95
N LEU A 12 32.38 21.67 41.98
CA LEU A 12 33.56 22.13 41.21
C LEU A 12 34.62 21.12 40.69
N ARG A 13 34.89 21.25 39.38
CA ARG A 13 36.22 21.51 38.75
C ARG A 13 35.99 21.69 37.23
N ARG A 14 35.86 22.91 36.68
CA ARG A 14 36.92 23.85 36.26
C ARG A 14 38.19 23.17 35.72
N GLY A 15 38.34 23.23 34.39
CA GLY A 15 39.57 22.96 33.65
C GLY A 15 39.57 23.78 32.36
N THR A 16 40.06 25.01 32.45
CA THR A 16 40.41 25.90 31.33
C THR A 16 41.73 25.45 30.71
N GLY A 17 41.79 25.35 29.38
CA GLY A 17 43.02 25.13 28.63
C GLY A 17 42.98 25.90 27.32
N ILE A 18 43.52 27.12 27.35
CA ILE A 18 43.76 28.00 26.20
C ILE A 18 45.06 27.56 25.54
N ALA A 19 45.06 27.35 24.22
CA ALA A 19 46.28 27.34 23.41
C ALA A 19 46.05 28.18 22.15
N LEU A 20 46.68 29.37 22.16
CA LEU A 20 46.85 30.26 21.01
C LEU A 20 47.75 29.57 19.97
N ALA A 21 47.34 29.58 18.71
CA ALA A 21 48.26 29.53 17.57
C ALA A 21 47.80 30.59 16.55
N LEU A 22 48.57 31.68 16.47
CA LEU A 22 48.50 32.69 15.42
C LEU A 22 49.05 32.09 14.12
N SER A 23 48.28 32.18 13.04
CA SER A 23 48.81 32.18 11.68
C SER A 23 47.99 33.16 10.83
N VAL A 24 48.65 34.26 10.49
CA VAL A 24 48.17 35.30 9.59
C VAL A 24 48.30 34.79 8.16
N ALA A 25 47.18 34.72 7.44
CA ALA A 25 47.16 34.56 5.99
C ALA A 25 46.25 35.65 5.40
N LEU A 26 46.87 36.64 4.76
CA LEU A 26 46.18 37.62 3.92
C LEU A 26 45.65 36.89 2.67
N ALA A 27 44.34 36.78 2.54
CA ALA A 27 43.66 36.47 1.29
C ALA A 27 42.66 37.59 1.00
N ALA A 28 42.83 38.24 -0.15
CA ALA A 28 41.93 39.28 -0.65
C ALA A 28 40.53 38.70 -0.88
N VAL A 29 39.51 39.32 -0.30
CA VAL A 29 38.09 38.98 -0.53
C VAL A 29 37.39 40.20 -1.12
N SER A 30 36.91 40.03 -2.35
CA SER A 30 36.03 40.92 -3.11
C SER A 30 34.72 41.24 -2.34
N PRO A 31 33.99 42.32 -2.67
CA PRO A 31 32.83 42.73 -1.89
C PRO A 31 31.71 41.68 -2.02
N VAL A 32 31.36 41.03 -0.91
CA VAL A 32 30.19 40.16 -0.81
C VAL A 32 28.95 41.05 -0.83
N ALA A 33 28.22 41.00 -1.94
CA ALA A 33 26.85 41.47 -2.02
C ALA A 33 26.02 40.76 -0.94
N ALA A 34 25.19 41.53 -0.23
CA ALA A 34 24.27 41.04 0.79
C ALA A 34 23.39 39.92 0.22
N GLN A 35 23.69 38.67 0.57
CA GLN A 35 22.81 37.54 0.26
C GLN A 35 21.77 37.44 1.36
N SER A 36 20.50 37.51 0.95
CA SER A 36 19.37 37.57 1.85
C SER A 36 19.33 36.36 2.79
N LEU A 37 18.93 36.57 4.03
CA LEU A 37 18.67 35.52 5.02
C LEU A 37 17.71 34.44 4.48
N THR A 38 16.85 34.81 3.53
CA THR A 38 15.88 33.95 2.86
C THR A 38 16.56 32.87 2.00
N ASP A 39 17.67 33.19 1.32
CA ASP A 39 18.40 32.25 0.47
C ASP A 39 19.14 31.18 1.30
N ARG A 40 19.64 31.58 2.47
CA ARG A 40 20.32 30.67 3.40
C ARG A 40 19.34 29.72 4.07
N PHE A 41 18.11 30.17 4.34
CA PHE A 41 17.04 29.32 4.89
C PHE A 41 16.51 28.31 3.85
N LYS A 42 16.43 28.70 2.57
CA LYS A 42 16.03 27.81 1.48
C LYS A 42 17.01 26.64 1.26
N SER A 43 18.31 26.89 1.41
CA SER A 43 19.34 25.84 1.30
C SER A 43 19.33 24.83 2.46
N LEU A 44 18.88 25.24 3.65
CA LEU A 44 18.81 24.36 4.83
C LEU A 44 17.53 23.52 4.91
N PHE A 45 16.45 23.92 4.22
CA PHE A 45 15.17 23.19 4.18
C PHE A 45 14.91 22.43 2.86
N GLY A 46 15.96 22.16 2.07
CA GLY A 46 15.92 21.16 0.99
C GLY A 46 14.97 21.47 -0.18
N GLY A 47 14.56 22.72 -0.35
CA GLY A 47 13.66 23.14 -1.43
C GLY A 47 14.44 23.53 -2.69
N LYS A 48 14.72 22.57 -3.56
CA LYS A 48 15.11 22.85 -4.96
C LYS A 48 13.86 23.30 -5.72
N SER A 49 13.72 24.60 -5.93
CA SER A 49 12.78 25.16 -6.90
C SER A 49 13.56 25.44 -8.19
N ASP A 50 12.96 25.04 -9.32
CA ASP A 50 13.39 25.29 -10.70
C ASP A 50 14.54 24.45 -11.25
N GLU A 51 14.32 23.12 -11.28
CA GLU A 51 14.85 22.28 -12.36
C GLU A 51 13.67 21.97 -13.31
N PRO A 52 13.75 22.31 -14.60
CA PRO A 52 12.77 21.85 -15.57
C PRO A 52 12.75 20.32 -15.54
N ALA A 53 11.58 19.73 -15.32
CA ALA A 53 11.42 18.29 -15.39
C ALA A 53 12.01 17.78 -16.71
N GLN A 54 13.07 16.97 -16.61
CA GLN A 54 13.57 16.23 -17.77
C GLN A 54 12.39 15.49 -18.41
N PRO A 55 12.19 15.60 -19.73
CA PRO A 55 11.22 14.78 -20.43
C PRO A 55 11.51 13.32 -20.13
N LYS A 56 10.50 12.57 -19.69
CA LYS A 56 10.59 11.10 -19.59
C LYS A 56 11.16 10.56 -20.90
N PRO A 57 12.15 9.66 -20.87
CA PRO A 57 12.61 8.97 -22.07
C PRO A 57 11.42 8.36 -22.81
N ALA A 58 11.35 8.54 -24.12
CA ALA A 58 10.35 7.91 -24.96
C ALA A 58 10.37 6.38 -24.73
N PRO A 59 9.21 5.70 -24.75
CA PRO A 59 9.16 4.25 -24.61
C PRO A 59 10.08 3.58 -25.65
N ALA A 60 10.83 2.57 -25.21
CA ALA A 60 11.67 1.80 -26.11
C ALA A 60 10.81 1.10 -27.19
N PRO A 61 11.29 0.97 -28.44
CA PRO A 61 10.56 0.28 -29.49
C PRO A 61 10.26 -1.17 -29.06
N GLY A 62 8.98 -1.52 -28.93
CA GLY A 62 8.53 -2.85 -28.49
C GLY A 62 7.68 -2.88 -27.21
N GLN A 63 7.48 -1.75 -26.54
CA GLN A 63 6.46 -1.62 -25.49
C GLN A 63 5.07 -1.51 -26.15
N PRO A 64 4.06 -2.32 -25.76
CA PRO A 64 2.66 -2.04 -26.10
C PRO A 64 2.32 -0.61 -25.67
N ALA A 65 1.66 0.12 -26.57
CA ALA A 65 1.36 1.53 -26.39
C ALA A 65 0.42 1.76 -25.20
N ALA A 66 0.51 2.94 -24.61
CA ALA A 66 -0.28 3.39 -23.46
C ALA A 66 -1.82 3.35 -23.66
N ASP A 67 -2.33 2.96 -24.82
CA ASP A 67 -3.76 2.79 -25.10
C ASP A 67 -4.40 1.68 -24.25
N ASP A 68 -3.68 0.59 -23.93
CA ASP A 68 -4.20 -0.48 -23.06
C ASP A 68 -4.41 0.01 -21.60
N ASP A 69 -3.62 0.99 -21.15
CA ASP A 69 -3.72 1.58 -19.81
C ASP A 69 -4.86 2.61 -19.71
N VAL A 70 -5.26 3.23 -20.83
CA VAL A 70 -6.39 4.18 -20.92
C VAL A 70 -7.73 3.48 -20.69
N ASP A 71 -7.84 2.21 -21.08
CA ASP A 71 -9.06 1.40 -20.96
C ASP A 71 -9.17 0.60 -19.66
N CYS A 72 -8.20 0.74 -18.75
CA CYS A 72 -8.14 -0.07 -17.56
C CYS A 72 -8.50 0.74 -16.31
N PRO A 73 -9.72 0.54 -15.74
CA PRO A 73 -10.19 1.23 -14.54
C PRO A 73 -9.21 1.17 -13.38
N GLN A 74 -9.20 2.19 -12.51
CA GLN A 74 -8.38 2.16 -11.31
C GLN A 74 -8.75 0.97 -10.41
N VAL A 75 -7.72 0.40 -9.75
CA VAL A 75 -7.89 -0.69 -8.78
C VAL A 75 -7.74 -0.16 -7.37
N THR A 76 -8.72 -0.44 -6.52
CA THR A 76 -8.74 -0.02 -5.12
C THR A 76 -9.26 -1.13 -4.22
N VAL A 77 -8.92 -1.05 -2.94
CA VAL A 77 -9.44 -2.00 -1.96
C VAL A 77 -10.83 -1.56 -1.50
N ARG A 78 -11.80 -2.47 -1.51
CA ARG A 78 -13.14 -2.20 -0.98
C ARG A 78 -13.05 -1.84 0.50
N ALA A 79 -13.79 -0.81 0.91
CA ALA A 79 -13.83 -0.38 2.31
C ALA A 79 -14.14 -1.57 3.25
N GLY A 80 -13.32 -1.73 4.29
CA GLY A 80 -13.45 -2.83 5.26
C GLY A 80 -12.90 -4.19 4.80
N ALA A 81 -12.36 -4.31 3.59
CA ALA A 81 -11.91 -5.59 3.02
C ALA A 81 -10.38 -5.68 2.80
N SER A 82 -9.61 -4.75 3.39
CA SER A 82 -8.13 -4.70 3.28
C SER A 82 -7.40 -5.69 4.19
N THR A 83 -8.09 -6.22 5.20
CA THR A 83 -7.56 -7.17 6.17
C THR A 83 -8.52 -8.33 6.37
N TYR A 84 -7.98 -9.53 6.56
CA TYR A 84 -8.76 -10.71 6.92
C TYR A 84 -8.11 -11.38 8.13
N ALA A 85 -8.82 -11.45 9.24
CA ALA A 85 -8.32 -12.05 10.47
C ALA A 85 -9.18 -13.24 10.87
N VAL A 86 -8.53 -14.31 11.32
CA VAL A 86 -9.20 -15.52 11.82
C VAL A 86 -8.76 -15.80 13.24
N GLY A 87 -9.75 -16.01 14.10
CA GLY A 87 -9.56 -16.34 15.50
C GLY A 87 -9.35 -17.83 15.74
N ALA A 88 -9.08 -18.20 16.98
CA ALA A 88 -9.12 -19.58 17.44
C ALA A 88 -10.52 -20.18 17.19
N ALA A 89 -10.61 -21.51 17.15
CA ALA A 89 -11.86 -22.19 16.81
C ALA A 89 -13.01 -21.73 17.72
N GLY A 90 -14.09 -21.23 17.09
CA GLY A 90 -15.27 -20.72 17.79
C GLY A 90 -15.10 -19.35 18.47
N LYS A 91 -13.95 -18.68 18.30
CA LYS A 91 -13.65 -17.40 18.94
C LYS A 91 -13.47 -16.26 17.93
N PRO A 92 -13.84 -15.02 18.30
CA PRO A 92 -13.57 -13.86 17.47
C PRO A 92 -12.06 -13.61 17.33
N ALA A 93 -11.65 -13.02 16.21
CA ALA A 93 -10.26 -12.69 15.92
C ALA A 93 -9.81 -11.42 16.68
N VAL A 94 -9.66 -11.51 18.00
CA VAL A 94 -9.29 -10.39 18.86
C VAL A 94 -8.17 -10.76 19.85
N GLY A 95 -7.21 -9.85 20.03
CA GLY A 95 -6.12 -10.00 20.99
C GLY A 95 -5.37 -11.34 20.84
N ASN A 96 -5.28 -12.09 21.96
CA ASN A 96 -4.58 -13.37 22.01
C ASN A 96 -5.27 -14.50 21.25
N GLU A 97 -6.50 -14.31 20.78
CA GLU A 97 -7.24 -15.32 20.05
C GLU A 97 -6.96 -15.31 18.55
N ILE A 98 -6.20 -14.34 18.03
CA ILE A 98 -5.87 -14.27 16.60
C ILE A 98 -4.93 -15.42 16.24
N ARG A 99 -5.36 -16.26 15.28
CA ARG A 99 -4.51 -17.30 14.70
C ARG A 99 -3.67 -16.77 13.55
N PHE A 100 -4.28 -15.98 12.69
CA PHE A 100 -3.57 -15.28 11.62
C PHE A 100 -4.34 -14.04 11.16
N GLN A 101 -3.61 -13.15 10.48
CA GLN A 101 -4.14 -12.01 9.76
C GLN A 101 -3.50 -11.93 8.37
N ALA A 102 -4.32 -11.81 7.34
CA ALA A 102 -3.91 -11.49 5.98
C ALA A 102 -4.13 -10.00 5.70
N THR A 103 -3.23 -9.40 4.94
CA THR A 103 -3.28 -7.99 4.53
C THR A 103 -2.96 -7.84 3.05
N ILE A 104 -3.64 -6.93 2.36
CA ILE A 104 -3.31 -6.53 0.99
C ILE A 104 -2.30 -5.38 1.06
N THR A 105 -1.21 -5.49 0.31
CA THR A 105 -0.09 -4.53 0.35
C THR A 105 0.13 -3.81 -0.96
N LYS A 106 0.01 -4.52 -2.09
CA LYS A 106 0.12 -3.94 -3.43
C LYS A 106 -0.89 -4.58 -4.36
N MET A 107 -1.27 -3.83 -5.38
CA MET A 107 -2.15 -4.31 -6.44
C MET A 107 -1.59 -3.81 -7.78
N ALA A 108 -1.89 -4.56 -8.84
CA ALA A 108 -1.60 -4.20 -10.21
C ALA A 108 -2.81 -4.55 -11.07
N ARG A 109 -2.94 -3.86 -12.20
CA ARG A 109 -4.01 -4.08 -13.17
C ARG A 109 -3.44 -4.03 -14.57
N GLU A 110 -3.96 -4.89 -15.41
CA GLU A 110 -3.68 -4.94 -16.84
C GLU A 110 -4.99 -5.33 -17.53
N CYS A 111 -5.33 -4.67 -18.64
CA CYS A 111 -6.59 -4.89 -19.31
C CYS A 111 -6.35 -5.03 -20.81
N THR A 112 -6.86 -6.12 -21.38
CA THR A 112 -6.79 -6.35 -22.83
C THR A 112 -8.17 -6.23 -23.43
N ARG A 113 -8.35 -5.37 -24.42
CA ARG A 113 -9.60 -5.23 -25.17
C ARG A 113 -9.65 -6.27 -26.30
N ASN A 114 -10.70 -7.07 -26.33
CA ASN A 114 -10.97 -8.05 -27.39
C ASN A 114 -12.37 -7.82 -27.96
N GLY A 115 -12.47 -7.01 -29.01
CA GLY A 115 -13.74 -6.66 -29.62
C GLY A 115 -14.63 -5.84 -28.68
N GLY A 116 -15.77 -6.41 -28.29
CA GLY A 116 -16.76 -5.77 -27.41
C GLY A 116 -16.52 -5.96 -25.91
N ASP A 117 -15.53 -6.76 -25.54
CA ASP A 117 -15.23 -7.11 -24.15
C ASP A 117 -13.81 -6.68 -23.74
N ILE A 118 -13.63 -6.42 -22.45
CA ILE A 118 -12.34 -6.20 -21.79
C ILE A 118 -12.08 -7.37 -20.87
N THR A 119 -10.91 -7.99 -21.00
CA THR A 119 -10.42 -9.01 -20.06
C THR A 119 -9.39 -8.35 -19.13
N ALA A 120 -9.66 -8.40 -17.83
CA ALA A 120 -8.80 -7.84 -16.81
C ALA A 120 -7.92 -8.91 -16.15
N ARG A 121 -6.64 -8.57 -15.99
CA ARG A 121 -5.64 -9.26 -15.19
C ARG A 121 -5.34 -8.42 -13.96
N ILE A 122 -5.75 -8.89 -12.78
CA ILE A 122 -5.58 -8.16 -11.52
C ILE A 122 -4.58 -8.90 -10.64
N GLY A 123 -3.41 -8.29 -10.45
CA GLY A 123 -2.37 -8.76 -9.55
C GLY A 123 -2.59 -8.25 -8.13
N ILE A 124 -2.48 -9.13 -7.15
CA ILE A 124 -2.64 -8.83 -5.73
C ILE A 124 -1.44 -9.38 -4.99
N GLN A 125 -0.76 -8.52 -4.24
CA GLN A 125 0.30 -8.91 -3.32
C GLN A 125 -0.12 -8.60 -1.89
N GLY A 126 0.08 -9.57 -1.02
CA GLY A 126 -0.22 -9.43 0.39
C GLY A 126 0.73 -10.22 1.27
N ARG A 127 0.33 -10.33 2.53
CA ARG A 127 1.08 -11.06 3.55
C ARG A 127 0.12 -11.71 4.52
N VAL A 128 0.41 -12.96 4.90
CA VAL A 128 -0.22 -13.68 6.00
C VAL A 128 0.72 -13.64 7.19
N ILE A 129 0.20 -13.20 8.33
CA ILE A 129 0.94 -13.02 9.58
C ILE A 129 0.32 -13.95 10.61
N ALA A 130 1.12 -14.82 11.22
CA ALA A 130 0.73 -15.66 12.33
C ALA A 130 0.44 -14.80 13.56
N GLY A 131 -0.66 -15.12 14.23
CA GLY A 131 -1.06 -14.50 15.48
C GLY A 131 -0.65 -15.34 16.70
N PRO A 132 -0.83 -14.79 17.90
CA PRO A 132 -0.44 -15.42 19.17
C PRO A 132 -1.13 -16.78 19.45
N ALA A 133 -2.31 -17.04 18.86
CA ALA A 133 -2.99 -18.33 18.98
C ALA A 133 -2.41 -19.42 18.04
N GLY A 134 -1.38 -19.12 17.26
CA GLY A 134 -0.73 -20.04 16.34
C GLY A 134 -1.48 -20.21 15.01
N ALA A 135 -0.77 -19.97 13.91
CA ALA A 135 -1.29 -20.20 12.57
C ALA A 135 -1.32 -21.70 12.21
N PRO A 136 -2.24 -22.16 11.34
CA PRO A 136 -2.13 -23.47 10.71
C PRO A 136 -0.91 -23.55 9.76
N ALA A 137 -0.54 -24.75 9.34
CA ALA A 137 0.56 -24.95 8.37
C ALA A 137 0.26 -24.34 7.00
N THR A 138 -1.02 -24.31 6.60
CA THR A 138 -1.49 -23.65 5.38
C THR A 138 -2.68 -22.76 5.68
N VAL A 139 -2.73 -21.60 5.02
CA VAL A 139 -3.79 -20.61 5.14
C VAL A 139 -4.47 -20.43 3.79
N GLU A 140 -5.79 -20.59 3.75
CA GLU A 140 -6.59 -20.23 2.58
C GLU A 140 -6.94 -18.73 2.63
N VAL A 141 -6.59 -18.02 1.58
CA VAL A 141 -6.79 -16.57 1.44
C VAL A 141 -7.94 -16.33 0.46
N PRO A 142 -9.13 -15.96 0.95
CA PRO A 142 -10.28 -15.72 0.10
C PRO A 142 -10.30 -14.28 -0.41
N LEU A 143 -10.39 -14.11 -1.73
CA LEU A 143 -10.39 -12.82 -2.40
C LEU A 143 -11.66 -12.65 -3.22
N ARG A 144 -12.13 -11.42 -3.38
CA ARG A 144 -13.14 -11.04 -4.36
C ARG A 144 -12.65 -9.85 -5.15
N ILE A 145 -12.88 -9.91 -6.46
CA ILE A 145 -12.60 -8.83 -7.38
C ILE A 145 -13.88 -8.52 -8.12
N ALA A 146 -14.25 -7.24 -8.15
CA ALA A 146 -15.43 -6.76 -8.84
C ALA A 146 -15.09 -5.52 -9.66
N VAL A 147 -15.66 -5.41 -10.85
CA VAL A 147 -15.72 -4.16 -11.60
C VAL A 147 -17.09 -3.54 -11.36
N VAL A 148 -17.07 -2.28 -10.92
CA VAL A 148 -18.25 -1.54 -10.51
C VAL A 148 -18.29 -0.23 -11.27
N GLN A 149 -19.46 0.13 -11.79
CA GLN A 149 -19.75 1.47 -12.23
C GLN A 149 -20.12 2.32 -11.01
N GLY A 150 -19.26 3.28 -10.68
CA GLY A 150 -19.47 4.24 -9.60
C GLY A 150 -20.56 5.28 -9.90
N GLY A 151 -20.84 6.13 -8.92
CA GLY A 151 -21.87 7.15 -8.98
C GLY A 151 -22.98 6.94 -7.95
N VAL A 152 -24.12 7.61 -8.12
CA VAL A 152 -25.28 7.45 -7.24
C VAL A 152 -25.92 6.08 -7.52
N GLY A 153 -25.74 5.15 -6.58
CA GLY A 153 -26.19 3.76 -6.74
C GLY A 153 -25.20 2.93 -7.54
N GLU A 154 -24.09 2.54 -6.90
CA GLU A 154 -23.06 1.68 -7.49
C GLU A 154 -23.68 0.44 -8.18
N LYS A 155 -23.28 0.21 -9.43
CA LYS A 155 -23.73 -0.95 -10.21
C LYS A 155 -22.57 -1.92 -10.42
N VAL A 156 -22.72 -3.14 -9.90
CA VAL A 156 -21.76 -4.22 -10.16
C VAL A 156 -21.90 -4.68 -11.61
N ILE A 157 -20.82 -4.62 -12.37
CA ILE A 157 -20.77 -5.04 -13.77
C ILE A 157 -20.36 -6.51 -13.85
N ALA A 158 -19.32 -6.89 -13.12
CA ALA A 158 -18.90 -8.28 -12.93
C ALA A 158 -18.22 -8.44 -11.57
N SER A 159 -18.30 -9.64 -11.00
CA SER A 159 -17.69 -9.97 -9.70
C SER A 159 -17.32 -11.44 -9.67
N LYS A 160 -16.11 -11.76 -9.21
CA LYS A 160 -15.62 -13.13 -9.05
C LYS A 160 -14.93 -13.32 -7.71
N ALA A 161 -15.15 -14.48 -7.13
CA ALA A 161 -14.49 -14.94 -5.92
C ALA A 161 -13.31 -15.86 -6.29
N TYR A 162 -12.22 -15.71 -5.56
CA TYR A 162 -10.97 -16.43 -5.75
C TYR A 162 -10.46 -16.93 -4.41
N ARG A 163 -9.62 -17.95 -4.46
CA ARG A 163 -8.92 -18.53 -3.31
C ARG A 163 -7.48 -18.80 -3.71
N THR A 164 -6.56 -18.50 -2.81
CA THR A 164 -5.17 -18.93 -2.94
C THR A 164 -4.72 -19.53 -1.61
N THR A 165 -3.82 -20.51 -1.67
CA THR A 165 -3.31 -21.18 -0.48
C THR A 165 -1.89 -20.72 -0.22
N VAL A 166 -1.62 -20.33 1.02
CA VAL A 166 -0.30 -19.85 1.47
C VAL A 166 0.25 -20.85 2.48
N GLU A 167 1.44 -21.37 2.21
CA GLU A 167 2.17 -22.21 3.17
C GLU A 167 2.86 -21.33 4.20
N MET A 168 2.62 -21.61 5.48
CA MET A 168 3.21 -20.86 6.58
C MET A 168 4.63 -21.34 6.87
N SER A 169 5.53 -20.39 7.13
CA SER A 169 6.90 -20.66 7.56
C SER A 169 7.12 -20.27 9.03
N GLU A 170 8.21 -20.75 9.61
CA GLU A 170 8.59 -20.48 11.02
C GLU A 170 8.75 -18.98 11.32
N GLY A 171 9.04 -18.15 10.30
CA GLY A 171 9.15 -16.69 10.44
C GLY A 171 7.83 -15.99 10.76
N GLY A 172 6.70 -16.71 10.79
CA GLY A 172 5.40 -16.18 11.21
C GLY A 172 4.83 -15.12 10.28
N SER A 173 5.48 -14.81 9.15
CA SER A 173 5.04 -13.79 8.21
C SER A 173 5.45 -14.14 6.79
N VAL A 174 4.47 -14.53 5.97
CA VAL A 174 4.70 -15.05 4.62
C VAL A 174 4.04 -14.16 3.58
N PRO A 175 4.77 -13.66 2.56
CA PRO A 175 4.15 -12.94 1.45
C PRO A 175 3.35 -13.89 0.56
N PHE A 176 2.30 -13.39 -0.07
CA PHE A 176 1.59 -14.11 -1.13
C PHE A 176 1.36 -13.21 -2.33
N THR A 177 1.24 -13.82 -3.50
CA THR A 177 0.89 -13.17 -4.75
C THR A 177 -0.21 -13.97 -5.44
N PHE A 178 -1.21 -13.28 -5.97
CA PHE A 178 -2.30 -13.88 -6.71
C PHE A 178 -2.59 -13.04 -7.96
N ILE A 179 -2.88 -13.70 -9.07
CA ILE A 179 -3.27 -13.05 -10.33
C ILE A 179 -4.62 -13.63 -10.73
N ALA A 180 -5.65 -12.78 -10.78
CA ALA A 180 -6.90 -13.12 -11.44
C ALA A 180 -6.81 -12.78 -12.92
N GLU A 181 -7.10 -13.73 -13.80
CA GLU A 181 -6.92 -13.56 -15.26
C GLU A 181 -8.22 -13.75 -16.07
N ASP A 182 -9.30 -14.12 -15.40
CA ASP A 182 -10.56 -14.54 -16.01
C ASP A 182 -11.71 -13.55 -15.79
N LEU A 183 -11.43 -12.33 -15.31
CA LEU A 183 -12.44 -11.31 -15.10
C LEU A 183 -12.68 -10.53 -16.40
N ALA A 184 -13.76 -10.84 -17.10
CA ALA A 184 -14.17 -10.14 -18.31
C ALA A 184 -15.44 -9.30 -18.10
N TYR A 185 -15.56 -8.19 -18.80
CA TYR A 185 -16.71 -7.30 -18.76
C TYR A 185 -16.86 -6.52 -20.08
N PRO A 186 -18.08 -6.09 -20.45
CA PRO A 186 -18.30 -5.39 -21.71
C PRO A 186 -17.63 -4.00 -21.69
N VAL A 187 -17.09 -3.58 -22.84
CA VAL A 187 -16.52 -2.25 -23.03
C VAL A 187 -17.59 -1.19 -22.71
N PRO A 188 -17.35 -0.27 -21.76
CA PRO A 188 -18.29 0.79 -21.45
C PRO A 188 -18.40 1.80 -22.60
N SER A 189 -19.55 2.50 -22.68
CA SER A 189 -19.63 3.70 -23.52
C SER A 189 -18.67 4.77 -23.00
N ALA A 190 -18.12 5.61 -23.88
CA ALA A 190 -17.20 6.70 -23.52
C ALA A 190 -17.74 7.62 -22.39
N LYS A 191 -19.06 7.78 -22.27
CA LYS A 191 -19.70 8.61 -21.23
C LYS A 191 -19.56 8.07 -19.80
N ILE A 192 -19.35 6.76 -19.66
CA ILE A 192 -19.32 6.09 -18.35
C ILE A 192 -18.00 5.34 -18.08
N ALA A 193 -17.07 5.32 -19.04
CA ALA A 193 -15.81 4.59 -18.92
C ALA A 193 -15.04 5.01 -17.66
N ASP A 194 -14.92 6.32 -17.42
CA ASP A 194 -14.19 6.88 -16.27
C ASP A 194 -14.87 6.62 -14.91
N SER A 195 -16.13 6.14 -14.92
CA SER A 195 -16.84 5.80 -13.68
C SER A 195 -16.57 4.36 -13.22
N TYR A 196 -15.89 3.55 -14.02
CA TYR A 196 -15.60 2.17 -13.66
C TYR A 196 -14.45 2.12 -12.66
N ILE A 197 -14.55 1.21 -11.69
CA ILE A 197 -13.54 0.99 -10.65
C ILE A 197 -13.45 -0.52 -10.39
N PHE A 198 -12.24 -1.05 -10.29
CA PHE A 198 -12.01 -2.38 -9.73
C PHE A 198 -11.94 -2.29 -8.21
N TYR A 199 -12.81 -3.03 -7.53
CA TYR A 199 -12.73 -3.28 -6.11
C TYR A 199 -12.13 -4.66 -5.86
N VAL A 200 -11.04 -4.69 -5.09
CA VAL A 200 -10.43 -5.90 -4.55
C VAL A 200 -10.68 -5.96 -3.06
N GLY A 201 -10.85 -7.16 -2.50
CA GLY A 201 -10.88 -7.30 -1.05
C GLY A 201 -10.91 -8.75 -0.63
N PHE A 202 -10.66 -9.00 0.65
CA PHE A 202 -10.92 -10.31 1.23
C PHE A 202 -12.43 -10.57 1.32
N ASP A 203 -12.84 -11.80 1.03
CA ASP A 203 -14.24 -12.20 1.11
C ASP A 203 -14.41 -13.55 1.81
N PRO A 204 -14.62 -13.58 3.13
CA PRO A 204 -14.82 -14.84 3.86
C PRO A 204 -15.98 -15.70 3.33
N GLN A 205 -16.98 -15.11 2.68
CA GLN A 205 -18.09 -15.85 2.08
C GLN A 205 -17.65 -16.70 0.89
N ALA A 206 -16.55 -16.33 0.22
CA ALA A 206 -15.96 -17.12 -0.86
C ALA A 206 -15.53 -18.51 -0.38
N LEU A 207 -15.30 -18.73 0.93
CA LEU A 207 -14.93 -20.02 1.53
C LEU A 207 -16.12 -20.98 1.66
N SER A 208 -17.35 -20.46 1.70
CA SER A 208 -18.56 -21.27 1.74
C SER A 208 -18.82 -21.92 0.37
N PRO A 209 -19.32 -23.17 0.33
CA PRO A 209 -19.74 -23.79 -0.93
C PRO A 209 -20.91 -23.00 -1.53
N GLU A 210 -20.86 -22.77 -2.86
CA GLU A 210 -21.87 -21.98 -3.56
C GLU A 210 -23.27 -22.59 -3.34
N PRO A 211 -24.28 -21.80 -2.93
CA PRO A 211 -25.62 -22.32 -2.75
C PRO A 211 -26.10 -22.95 -4.06
N LYS A 212 -26.48 -24.24 -4.02
CA LYS A 212 -27.01 -24.95 -5.20
C LYS A 212 -28.07 -24.07 -5.86
N ALA A 213 -27.87 -23.74 -7.14
CA ALA A 213 -28.79 -22.93 -7.91
C ALA A 213 -30.22 -23.51 -7.78
N ARG A 214 -31.15 -22.70 -7.26
CA ARG A 214 -32.54 -23.13 -7.15
C ARG A 214 -33.06 -23.40 -8.56
N PRO A 215 -33.68 -24.56 -8.83
CA PRO A 215 -34.21 -24.86 -10.15
C PRO A 215 -35.22 -23.77 -10.53
N LYS A 216 -35.03 -23.14 -11.71
CA LYS A 216 -36.03 -22.23 -12.27
C LYS A 216 -37.33 -23.02 -12.41
N LYS A 217 -38.39 -22.59 -11.72
CA LYS A 217 -39.74 -23.07 -12.01
C LYS A 217 -40.05 -22.71 -13.47
N LYS A 218 -40.34 -23.73 -14.27
CA LYS A 218 -40.90 -23.57 -15.62
C LYS A 218 -42.31 -23.04 -15.53
#